data_AF-A0A258SBT0-F1
#
_entry.id   AF-A0A258SBT0-F1
#
_cell.length_a   1.000
_cell.length_b   1.000
_cell.length_c   1.000
_cell.angle_alpha   90.00
_cell.angle_beta   90.00
_cell.angle_gamma   90.00
#
_symmetry.space_group_name_H-M   'P 1'
#
loop_
_entity.id
_entity.type
_entity.pdbx_description
1 polymer ?
#
loop_
_entity_poly.entity_id
_entity_poly.type
_entity_poly.pdbx_seq_one_letter_code
_entity_poly.pdbx_strand_id
1 'polypeptide(L)'
;MGSGSEGIPDEVRGWMKGVARERGPVPKTDQMFRRGREYHECALRCLELRDGHGFLFQPSLVLLAFGVEIYLKGLLAIEGKDPCRGGHDLTKIYESLEGEPRAKIADRYRQRHHGQDLLGDLPSFSKLFVQVRYAYELESAHEADISGVAQLASSLYDTWTELQPSLIQMGIVHDRITALNQGTPIFASKTCT
;
A
#
# COMPACT_ATOMS: atom_id res chain seq x y z
N MET A 1 36.14 1.24 19.55
CA MET A 1 35.82 -0.19 19.39
C MET A 1 34.33 -0.29 19.16
N GLY A 2 33.91 -0.98 18.08
CA GLY A 2 32.60 -0.82 17.46
C GLY A 2 31.44 -1.42 18.26
N SER A 3 30.38 -0.64 18.39
CA SER A 3 29.06 -1.06 18.86
C SER A 3 28.34 -1.83 17.74
N GLY A 4 28.40 -3.16 17.77
CA GLY A 4 27.79 -4.02 16.75
C GLY A 4 26.85 -5.04 17.35
N SER A 5 25.54 -4.72 17.42
CA SER A 5 24.45 -5.71 17.43
C SER A 5 24.60 -6.89 18.41
N GLU A 6 24.55 -6.62 19.71
CA GLU A 6 24.37 -7.67 20.73
C GLU A 6 22.96 -8.27 20.57
N GLY A 7 22.86 -9.53 20.11
CA GLY A 7 21.59 -10.24 20.09
C GLY A 7 21.44 -11.35 19.04
N ILE A 8 22.28 -11.36 18.00
CA ILE A 8 22.24 -12.41 16.97
C ILE A 8 23.50 -13.27 17.08
N PRO A 9 23.36 -14.59 17.35
CA PRO A 9 24.49 -15.52 17.40
C PRO A 9 25.31 -15.52 16.11
N ASP A 10 26.64 -15.68 16.22
CA ASP A 10 27.55 -15.58 15.07
C ASP A 10 27.29 -16.64 13.99
N GLU A 11 26.82 -17.82 14.37
CA GLU A 11 26.41 -18.88 13.45
C GLU A 11 25.20 -18.45 12.61
N VAL A 12 24.19 -17.83 13.24
CA VAL A 12 23.01 -17.28 12.56
C VAL A 12 23.43 -16.14 11.65
N ARG A 13 24.34 -15.27 12.11
CA ARG A 13 24.89 -14.18 11.29
C ARG A 13 25.67 -14.72 10.08
N GLY A 14 26.45 -15.78 10.26
CA GLY A 14 27.19 -16.48 9.21
C GLY A 14 26.26 -17.08 8.16
N TRP A 15 25.21 -17.76 8.60
CA TRP A 15 24.16 -18.29 7.73
C TRP A 15 23.43 -17.17 6.95
N MET A 16 23.00 -16.09 7.63
CA MET A 16 22.33 -14.95 6.98
C MET A 16 23.21 -14.32 5.90
N LYS A 17 24.51 -14.16 6.17
CA LYS A 17 25.49 -13.64 5.19
C LYS A 17 25.68 -14.61 4.01
N GLY A 18 25.74 -15.91 4.26
CA GLY A 18 25.82 -16.94 3.23
C GLY A 18 24.62 -16.91 2.28
N VAL A 19 23.41 -16.90 2.84
CA VAL A 19 22.15 -16.80 2.09
C VAL A 19 22.07 -15.50 1.29
N ALA A 20 22.48 -14.36 1.87
CA ALA A 20 22.50 -13.08 1.17
C ALA A 20 23.50 -13.06 0.00
N ARG A 21 24.65 -13.72 0.14
CA ARG A 21 25.66 -13.83 -0.93
C ARG A 21 25.16 -14.68 -2.09
N GLU A 22 24.46 -15.78 -1.80
CA GLU A 22 23.92 -16.69 -2.82
C GLU A 22 22.73 -16.07 -3.57
N ARG A 23 21.85 -15.35 -2.88
CA ARG A 23 20.66 -14.75 -3.48
C ARG A 23 20.92 -13.42 -4.19
N GLY A 24 22.05 -12.78 -3.91
CA GLY A 24 22.34 -11.43 -4.41
C GLY A 24 21.48 -10.36 -3.73
N PRO A 25 21.63 -9.08 -4.14
CA PRO A 25 20.83 -7.99 -3.59
C PRO A 25 19.35 -8.17 -3.95
N VAL A 26 18.46 -7.89 -2.99
CA VAL A 26 17.02 -7.87 -3.25
C VAL A 26 16.71 -6.84 -4.34
N PRO A 27 16.02 -7.22 -5.43
CA PRO A 27 15.66 -6.28 -6.50
C PRO A 27 14.93 -5.05 -5.98
N LYS A 28 15.16 -3.89 -6.61
CA LYS A 28 14.53 -2.63 -6.19
C LYS A 28 13.01 -2.70 -6.23
N THR A 29 12.45 -3.36 -7.24
CA THR A 29 11.01 -3.66 -7.38
C THR A 29 10.47 -4.38 -6.15
N ASP A 30 11.18 -5.40 -5.66
CA ASP A 30 10.76 -6.18 -4.49
C ASP A 30 10.77 -5.34 -3.22
N GLN A 31 11.80 -4.49 -3.07
CA GLN A 31 11.88 -3.55 -1.95
C GLN A 31 10.69 -2.58 -1.96
N MET A 32 10.34 -2.05 -3.14
CA MET A 32 9.20 -1.16 -3.32
C MET A 32 7.88 -1.87 -2.99
N PHE A 33 7.68 -3.10 -3.49
CA PHE A 33 6.48 -3.89 -3.19
C PHE A 33 6.31 -4.11 -1.68
N ARG A 34 7.38 -4.57 -1.01
CA ARG A 34 7.36 -4.79 0.45
C ARG A 34 7.03 -3.51 1.20
N ARG A 35 7.60 -2.38 0.79
CA ARG A 35 7.33 -1.09 1.43
C ARG A 35 5.88 -0.63 1.22
N GLY A 36 5.33 -0.79 0.01
CA GLY A 36 3.92 -0.48 -0.26
C GLY A 36 2.99 -1.34 0.61
N ARG A 37 3.31 -2.64 0.72
CA ARG A 37 2.58 -3.59 1.58
C ARG A 37 2.65 -3.23 3.06
N GLU A 38 3.82 -2.83 3.56
CA GLU A 38 3.97 -2.37 4.95
C GLU A 38 3.07 -1.17 5.27
N TYR A 39 3.03 -0.16 4.40
CA TYR A 39 2.15 0.99 4.60
C TYR A 39 0.67 0.62 4.52
N HIS A 40 0.31 -0.25 3.58
CA HIS A 40 -1.06 -0.75 3.45
C HIS A 40 -1.49 -1.53 4.71
N GLU A 41 -0.62 -2.40 5.23
CA GLU A 41 -0.87 -3.11 6.49
C GLU A 41 -1.03 -2.13 7.66
N CYS A 42 -0.18 -1.12 7.76
CA CYS A 42 -0.31 -0.08 8.79
C CYS A 42 -1.64 0.65 8.69
N ALA A 43 -2.12 0.95 7.48
CA ALA A 43 -3.42 1.57 7.28
C ALA A 43 -4.56 0.68 7.77
N LEU A 44 -4.53 -0.62 7.44
CA LEU A 44 -5.53 -1.57 7.93
C LEU A 44 -5.54 -1.64 9.47
N ARG A 45 -4.36 -1.59 10.11
CA ARG A 45 -4.23 -1.55 11.57
C ARG A 45 -4.73 -0.25 12.21
N CYS A 46 -4.81 0.84 11.45
CA CYS A 46 -5.46 2.09 11.88
C CYS A 46 -6.99 1.97 11.85
N LEU A 47 -7.54 1.06 11.06
CA LEU A 47 -8.97 0.78 10.95
C LEU A 47 -9.43 -0.35 11.89
N GLU A 48 -8.54 -0.93 12.68
CA GLU A 48 -8.88 -1.88 13.73
C GLU A 48 -9.44 -1.15 14.96
N LEU A 49 -10.61 -1.57 15.43
CA LEU A 49 -11.16 -1.09 16.70
C LEU A 49 -10.29 -1.61 17.85
N ARG A 50 -9.79 -0.71 18.69
CA ARG A 50 -9.00 -1.06 19.88
C ARG A 50 -9.78 -0.71 21.14
N ASP A 51 -9.64 -1.50 22.19
CA ASP A 51 -10.35 -1.26 23.45
C ASP A 51 -10.10 0.17 23.96
N GLY A 52 -11.18 0.94 24.12
CA GLY A 52 -11.15 2.33 24.59
C GLY A 52 -10.63 3.37 23.59
N HIS A 53 -10.24 2.98 22.38
CA HIS A 53 -9.73 3.89 21.35
C HIS A 53 -10.50 3.72 20.04
N GLY A 54 -11.02 4.83 19.50
CA GLY A 54 -11.66 4.87 18.19
C GLY A 54 -10.68 4.58 17.03
N PHE A 55 -11.21 4.56 15.81
CA PHE A 55 -10.42 4.35 14.60
C PHE A 55 -9.50 5.55 14.29
N LEU A 56 -8.33 5.26 13.71
CA LEU A 56 -7.37 6.27 13.28
C LEU A 56 -7.55 6.56 11.79
N PHE A 57 -8.69 7.14 11.42
CA PHE A 57 -9.08 7.36 10.01
C PHE A 57 -8.10 8.24 9.23
N GLN A 58 -7.71 9.40 9.77
CA GLN A 58 -6.79 10.32 9.08
C GLN A 58 -5.40 9.68 8.87
N PRO A 59 -4.78 9.03 9.88
CA PRO A 59 -3.56 8.24 9.66
C PRO A 59 -3.75 7.14 8.60
N SER A 60 -4.87 6.41 8.61
CA SER A 60 -5.15 5.38 7.61
C SER A 60 -5.15 5.95 6.20
N LEU A 61 -5.81 7.08 5.96
CA LEU A 61 -5.85 7.75 4.65
C LEU A 61 -4.46 8.13 4.14
N VAL A 62 -3.62 8.70 5.02
CA VAL A 62 -2.23 9.07 4.67
C VAL A 62 -1.41 7.83 4.29
N LEU A 63 -1.55 6.75 5.07
CA LEU A 63 -0.83 5.50 4.84
C LEU A 63 -1.31 4.79 3.55
N LEU A 64 -2.61 4.81 3.26
CA LEU A 64 -3.16 4.29 2.01
C LEU A 64 -2.66 5.08 0.80
N ALA A 65 -2.65 6.42 0.88
CA ALA A 65 -2.12 7.27 -0.20
C ALA A 65 -0.65 6.96 -0.50
N PHE A 66 0.17 6.75 0.54
CA PHE A 66 1.56 6.28 0.36
C PHE A 66 1.65 4.90 -0.27
N GLY A 67 0.81 3.96 0.16
CA GLY A 67 0.73 2.63 -0.44
C GLY A 67 0.43 2.73 -1.95
N VAL A 68 -0.58 3.51 -2.33
CA VAL A 68 -0.95 3.78 -3.73
C VAL A 68 0.21 4.35 -4.53
N GLU A 69 0.88 5.39 -4.01
CA GLU A 69 2.02 6.01 -4.69
C GLU A 69 3.14 5.00 -4.94
N ILE A 70 3.52 4.23 -3.91
CA ILE A 70 4.60 3.24 -4.00
C ILE A 70 4.23 2.13 -4.97
N TYR A 71 2.97 1.66 -4.96
CA TYR A 71 2.53 0.64 -5.89
C TYR A 71 2.58 1.12 -7.35
N LEU A 72 2.08 2.33 -7.63
CA LEU A 72 2.13 2.91 -8.98
C LEU A 72 3.58 3.09 -9.46
N LYS A 73 4.45 3.65 -8.62
CA LYS A 73 5.87 3.84 -8.96
C LYS A 73 6.60 2.54 -9.23
N GLY A 74 6.25 1.49 -8.51
CA GLY A 74 6.90 0.22 -8.71
C GLY A 74 6.35 -0.59 -9.88
N LEU A 75 5.09 -0.36 -10.27
CA LEU A 75 4.58 -0.83 -11.56
C LEU A 75 5.32 -0.16 -12.73
N LEU A 76 5.63 1.15 -12.65
CA LEU A 76 6.53 1.80 -13.61
C LEU A 76 7.91 1.13 -13.64
N ALA A 77 8.46 0.79 -12.47
CA ALA A 77 9.74 0.08 -12.38
C ALA A 77 9.70 -1.30 -13.07
N ILE A 78 8.59 -2.03 -12.94
CA ILE A 78 8.36 -3.33 -13.61
C ILE A 78 8.31 -3.15 -15.13
N GLU A 79 7.70 -2.07 -15.62
CA GLU A 79 7.70 -1.70 -17.05
C GLU A 79 9.08 -1.20 -17.55
N GLY A 80 10.11 -1.16 -16.70
CA GLY A 80 11.43 -0.63 -17.05
C GLY A 80 11.49 0.89 -17.14
N LYS A 81 10.47 1.60 -16.62
CA LYS A 81 10.39 3.06 -16.60
C LYS A 81 10.96 3.63 -15.31
N ASP A 82 11.30 4.92 -15.33
CA ASP A 82 11.76 5.64 -14.14
C ASP A 82 10.62 5.77 -13.10
N PRO A 83 10.78 5.22 -11.89
CA PRO A 83 9.79 5.33 -10.81
C PRO A 83 9.58 6.77 -10.31
N CYS A 84 10.49 7.70 -10.63
CA CYS A 84 10.35 9.11 -10.28
C CYS A 84 9.51 9.89 -11.31
N ARG A 85 9.12 9.27 -12.43
CA ARG A 85 8.29 9.89 -13.45
C ARG A 85 6.94 10.28 -12.85
N GLY A 86 6.56 11.55 -13.01
CA GLY A 86 5.33 12.10 -12.42
C GLY A 86 5.45 12.60 -10.98
N GLY A 87 6.62 12.45 -10.33
CA GLY A 87 6.86 12.98 -8.99
C GLY A 87 6.02 12.28 -7.92
N HIS A 88 5.12 13.02 -7.26
CA HIS A 88 4.19 12.53 -6.23
C HIS A 88 2.71 12.65 -6.65
N ASP A 89 2.47 13.02 -7.91
CA ASP A 89 1.13 13.22 -8.45
C ASP A 89 0.60 11.89 -8.98
N LEU A 90 -0.39 11.29 -8.29
CA LEU A 90 -0.87 9.95 -8.61
C LEU A 90 -1.48 9.88 -10.01
N THR A 91 -2.12 10.97 -10.47
CA THR A 91 -2.64 11.07 -11.83
C THR A 91 -1.51 10.96 -12.85
N LYS A 92 -0.44 11.75 -12.70
CA LYS A 92 0.70 11.73 -13.63
C LYS A 92 1.46 10.40 -13.61
N ILE A 93 1.60 9.78 -12.44
CA ILE A 93 2.25 8.47 -12.30
C ILE A 93 1.40 7.41 -13.00
N TYR A 94 0.09 7.38 -12.75
CA TYR A 94 -0.83 6.43 -13.37
C TYR A 94 -0.91 6.59 -14.90
N GLU A 95 -0.97 7.82 -15.41
CA GLU A 95 -0.98 8.10 -16.85
C GLU A 95 0.31 7.67 -17.56
N SER A 96 1.42 7.55 -16.81
CA SER A 96 2.70 7.07 -17.32
C SER A 96 2.77 5.55 -17.48
N LEU A 97 1.84 4.80 -16.86
CA LEU A 97 1.68 3.36 -17.09
C LEU A 97 1.08 3.13 -18.49
N GLU A 98 1.50 2.04 -19.13
CA GLU A 98 1.06 1.70 -20.48
C GLU A 98 0.50 0.28 -20.54
N GLY A 99 -0.33 0.02 -21.54
CA GLY A 99 -0.77 -1.34 -21.86
C GLY A 99 -1.59 -2.03 -20.76
N GLU A 100 -1.28 -3.31 -20.55
CA GLU A 100 -2.07 -4.24 -19.75
C GLU A 100 -2.18 -3.86 -18.26
N PRO A 101 -1.12 -3.47 -17.53
CA PRO A 101 -1.22 -3.10 -16.11
C PRO A 101 -2.21 -1.95 -15.88
N ARG A 102 -2.17 -0.90 -16.71
CA ARG A 102 -3.08 0.25 -16.59
C ARG A 102 -4.54 -0.17 -16.74
N ALA A 103 -4.85 -0.96 -17.76
CA ALA A 103 -6.21 -1.44 -18.00
C ALA A 103 -6.72 -2.32 -16.86
N LYS A 104 -5.87 -3.22 -16.32
CA LYS A 104 -6.22 -4.08 -15.18
C LYS A 104 -6.53 -3.29 -13.92
N ILE A 105 -5.74 -2.26 -13.61
CA ILE A 105 -5.97 -1.42 -12.42
C ILE A 105 -7.31 -0.69 -12.53
N ALA A 106 -7.60 -0.11 -13.69
CA ALA A 106 -8.89 0.57 -13.94
C ALA A 106 -10.07 -0.39 -13.78
N ASP A 107 -9.99 -1.58 -14.39
CA ASP A 107 -11.07 -2.57 -14.32
C ASP A 107 -11.28 -3.09 -12.89
N ARG A 108 -10.20 -3.43 -12.18
CA ARG A 108 -10.27 -3.85 -10.78
C ARG A 108 -10.83 -2.75 -9.88
N TYR A 109 -10.35 -1.52 -10.05
CA TYR A 109 -10.86 -0.39 -9.27
C TYR A 109 -12.36 -0.22 -9.49
N ARG A 110 -12.81 -0.21 -10.75
CA ARG A 110 -14.23 -0.11 -11.10
C ARG A 110 -15.06 -1.24 -10.49
N GLN A 111 -14.59 -2.47 -10.52
CA GLN A 111 -15.28 -3.62 -9.92
C GLN A 111 -15.38 -3.50 -8.39
N ARG A 112 -14.29 -3.08 -7.75
CA ARG A 112 -14.16 -2.97 -6.29
C ARG A 112 -14.85 -1.74 -5.72
N HIS A 113 -14.94 -0.67 -6.51
CA HIS A 113 -15.51 0.62 -6.12
C HIS A 113 -16.81 0.94 -6.86
N HIS A 114 -17.68 -0.07 -7.00
CA HIS A 114 -19.07 0.09 -7.44
C HIS A 114 -19.28 0.89 -8.75
N GLY A 115 -18.39 0.71 -9.73
CA GLY A 115 -18.49 1.35 -11.04
C GLY A 115 -17.84 2.72 -11.15
N GLN A 116 -17.17 3.22 -10.09
CA GLN A 116 -16.46 4.51 -10.12
C GLN A 116 -15.32 4.52 -11.14
N ASP A 117 -15.02 5.72 -11.65
CA ASP A 117 -13.95 5.94 -12.62
C ASP A 117 -12.66 6.37 -11.93
N LEU A 118 -11.61 5.57 -12.10
CA LEU A 118 -10.32 5.82 -11.48
C LEU A 118 -9.72 7.16 -11.89
N LEU A 119 -9.85 7.55 -13.16
CA LEU A 119 -9.26 8.81 -13.65
C LEU A 119 -9.98 10.03 -13.06
N GLY A 120 -11.29 9.95 -12.84
CA GLY A 120 -12.06 10.96 -12.11
C GLY A 120 -11.63 11.12 -10.65
N ASP A 121 -11.27 10.03 -9.97
CA ASP A 121 -10.99 10.03 -8.54
C ASP A 121 -9.53 10.35 -8.18
N LEU A 122 -8.57 9.99 -9.05
CA LEU A 122 -7.13 10.18 -8.83
C LEU A 122 -6.70 11.62 -8.47
N PRO A 123 -7.28 12.70 -9.05
CA PRO A 123 -6.96 14.06 -8.66
C PRO A 123 -7.31 14.38 -7.21
N SER A 124 -8.38 13.80 -6.67
CA SER A 124 -8.77 13.93 -5.27
C SER A 124 -7.79 13.16 -4.39
N PHE A 125 -7.51 11.90 -4.74
CA PHE A 125 -6.61 11.03 -3.97
C PHE A 125 -5.19 11.57 -3.90
N SER A 126 -4.70 12.20 -4.97
CA SER A 126 -3.38 12.84 -5.02
C SER A 126 -3.23 13.99 -4.00
N LYS A 127 -4.34 14.66 -3.65
CA LYS A 127 -4.33 15.78 -2.70
C LYS A 127 -4.50 15.34 -1.25
N LEU A 128 -5.04 14.13 -1.02
CA LEU A 128 -5.30 13.62 0.33
C LEU A 128 -4.05 13.62 1.21
N PHE A 129 -2.87 13.31 0.66
CA PHE A 129 -1.64 13.35 1.43
C PHE A 129 -1.38 14.72 2.07
N VAL A 130 -1.62 15.80 1.33
CA VAL A 130 -1.43 17.17 1.84
C VAL A 130 -2.58 17.58 2.74
N GLN A 131 -3.82 17.33 2.30
CA GLN A 131 -5.03 17.80 2.98
C GLN A 131 -5.26 17.08 4.32
N VAL A 132 -5.07 15.76 4.38
CA VAL A 132 -5.39 14.97 5.57
C VAL A 132 -4.37 15.21 6.71
N ARG A 133 -3.10 15.47 6.38
CA ARG A 133 -2.08 15.77 7.42
C ARG A 133 -2.32 17.08 8.14
N TYR A 134 -2.94 18.03 7.45
CA TYR A 134 -3.29 19.36 7.97
C TYR A 134 -4.80 19.50 8.17
N ALA A 135 -5.53 18.40 8.38
CA ALA A 135 -6.98 18.43 8.55
C ALA A 135 -7.41 19.31 9.76
N TYR A 136 -6.53 19.50 10.75
CA TYR A 136 -6.76 20.41 11.87
C TYR A 136 -6.70 21.91 11.48
N GLU A 137 -6.18 22.24 10.30
CA GLU A 137 -6.11 23.61 9.76
C GLU A 137 -7.35 23.97 8.94
N LEU A 138 -8.24 23.00 8.68
CA LEU A 138 -9.45 23.20 7.89
C LEU A 138 -10.61 23.60 8.81
N GLU A 139 -11.27 24.72 8.51
CA GLU A 139 -12.40 25.25 9.29
C GLU A 139 -13.67 24.38 9.21
N SER A 140 -13.70 23.37 8.32
CA SER A 140 -14.84 22.49 8.09
C SER A 140 -14.46 21.01 8.01
N ALA A 141 -15.42 20.15 8.39
CA ALA A 141 -15.31 18.71 8.21
C ALA A 141 -15.12 18.39 6.72
N HIS A 142 -13.94 17.90 6.36
CA HIS A 142 -13.66 17.38 5.02
C HIS A 142 -13.96 15.89 5.00
N GLU A 143 -14.95 15.49 4.22
CA GLU A 143 -15.19 14.08 3.91
C GLU A 143 -14.14 13.63 2.90
N ALA A 144 -13.30 12.68 3.31
CA ALA A 144 -12.36 12.00 2.44
C ALA A 144 -12.91 10.60 2.12
N ASP A 145 -12.87 10.22 0.85
CA ASP A 145 -13.32 8.90 0.40
C ASP A 145 -12.26 7.82 0.73
N ILE A 146 -12.29 7.36 1.98
CA ILE A 146 -11.39 6.29 2.45
C ILE A 146 -11.63 4.96 1.73
N SER A 147 -12.87 4.68 1.34
CA SER A 147 -13.24 3.47 0.61
C SER A 147 -12.54 3.46 -0.74
N GLY A 148 -12.69 4.51 -1.53
CA GLY A 148 -12.07 4.62 -2.85
C GLY A 148 -10.55 4.46 -2.81
N VAL A 149 -9.87 5.16 -1.88
CA VAL A 149 -8.40 5.04 -1.77
C VAL A 149 -7.98 3.62 -1.38
N ALA A 150 -8.71 2.96 -0.48
CA ALA A 150 -8.40 1.61 -0.05
C ALA A 150 -8.66 0.58 -1.16
N GLN A 151 -9.71 0.76 -1.95
CA GLN A 151 -9.99 -0.08 -3.12
C GLN A 151 -8.96 0.12 -4.23
N LEU A 152 -8.47 1.35 -4.44
CA LEU A 152 -7.35 1.61 -5.34
C LEU A 152 -6.07 0.92 -4.87
N ALA A 153 -5.70 1.09 -3.59
CA ALA A 153 -4.52 0.44 -3.02
C ALA A 153 -4.55 -1.09 -3.20
N SER A 154 -5.73 -1.69 -3.05
CA SER A 154 -5.94 -3.13 -3.21
C SER A 154 -5.93 -3.57 -4.67
N SER A 155 -6.52 -2.77 -5.56
CA SER A 155 -6.46 -3.01 -7.02
C SER A 155 -5.01 -3.00 -7.53
N LEU A 156 -4.19 -2.09 -6.99
CA LEU A 156 -2.76 -1.98 -7.31
C LEU A 156 -1.96 -3.14 -6.73
N TYR A 157 -2.22 -3.51 -5.47
CA TYR A 157 -1.63 -4.69 -4.86
C TYR A 157 -1.94 -5.95 -5.68
N ASP A 158 -3.20 -6.19 -6.00
CA ASP A 158 -3.64 -7.35 -6.80
C ASP A 158 -2.91 -7.39 -8.16
N THR A 159 -2.82 -6.25 -8.83
CA THR A 159 -2.08 -6.12 -10.10
C THR A 159 -0.62 -6.45 -9.97
N TRP A 160 0.02 -5.98 -8.90
CA TRP A 160 1.40 -6.33 -8.64
C TRP A 160 1.56 -7.83 -8.35
N THR A 161 0.68 -8.42 -7.53
CA THR A 161 0.78 -9.85 -7.18
C THR A 161 0.62 -10.77 -8.39
N GLU A 162 -0.20 -10.39 -9.36
CA GLU A 162 -0.34 -11.13 -10.61
C GLU A 162 0.93 -11.03 -11.47
N LEU A 163 1.53 -9.84 -11.55
CA LEU A 163 2.76 -9.62 -12.33
C LEU A 163 4.01 -10.22 -11.68
N GLN A 164 4.03 -10.36 -10.36
CA GLN A 164 5.17 -10.86 -9.58
C GLN A 164 4.74 -11.87 -8.49
N PRO A 165 4.27 -13.07 -8.86
CA PRO A 165 3.73 -14.04 -7.89
C PRO A 165 4.76 -14.52 -6.84
N SER A 166 6.05 -14.48 -7.18
CA SER A 166 7.15 -14.88 -6.29
C SER A 166 7.35 -13.95 -5.09
N LEU A 167 6.80 -12.73 -5.13
CA LEU A 167 6.88 -11.75 -4.04
C LEU A 167 5.78 -11.94 -2.99
N ILE A 168 4.79 -12.78 -3.28
CA ILE A 168 3.64 -12.99 -2.41
C ILE A 168 4.10 -13.75 -1.17
N GLN A 169 3.80 -13.16 -0.03
CA GLN A 169 3.86 -13.84 1.25
C GLN A 169 2.42 -14.12 1.66
N MET A 170 2.02 -15.38 1.55
CA MET A 170 0.74 -15.90 2.07
C MET A 170 0.52 -15.43 3.52
N GLY A 171 -0.74 -15.31 3.94
CA GLY A 171 -1.11 -15.07 5.34
C GLY A 171 -2.03 -13.87 5.54
N ILE A 172 -2.35 -13.61 6.81
CA ILE A 172 -3.42 -12.71 7.24
C ILE A 172 -3.37 -11.32 6.58
N VAL A 173 -2.18 -10.76 6.36
CA VAL A 173 -2.02 -9.45 5.72
C VAL A 173 -2.47 -9.48 4.26
N HIS A 174 -2.13 -10.54 3.52
CA HIS A 174 -2.59 -10.70 2.14
C HIS A 174 -4.12 -10.82 2.09
N ASP A 175 -4.69 -11.71 2.91
CA ASP A 175 -6.14 -11.95 2.98
C ASP A 175 -6.90 -10.66 3.31
N ARG A 176 -6.34 -9.86 4.24
CA ARG A 176 -6.92 -8.57 4.62
C ARG A 176 -6.80 -7.51 3.53
N ILE A 177 -5.71 -7.46 2.76
CA ILE A 177 -5.56 -6.49 1.66
C ILE A 177 -6.50 -6.84 0.49
N THR A 178 -6.68 -8.12 0.18
CA THR A 178 -7.46 -8.53 -1.00
C THR A 178 -8.96 -8.60 -0.74
N ALA A 179 -9.39 -8.62 0.54
CA ALA A 179 -10.81 -8.66 0.94
C ALA A 179 -11.65 -7.55 0.29
N LEU A 180 -12.90 -7.83 -0.07
CA LEU A 180 -13.75 -6.90 -0.84
C LEU A 180 -14.15 -5.62 -0.09
N ASN A 181 -14.16 -5.65 1.25
CA ASN A 181 -14.63 -4.56 2.10
C ASN A 181 -13.50 -3.62 2.57
N GLN A 182 -12.59 -3.24 1.67
CA GLN A 182 -11.50 -2.31 2.01
C GLN A 182 -12.01 -0.94 2.41
N GLY A 183 -11.27 -0.28 3.31
CA GLY A 183 -11.65 1.03 3.85
C GLY A 183 -12.80 0.98 4.85
N THR A 184 -13.30 -0.22 5.20
CA THR A 184 -14.30 -0.39 6.26
C THR A 184 -13.63 -0.63 7.62
N PRO A 185 -14.18 -0.09 8.72
CA PRO A 185 -13.67 -0.36 10.06
C PRO A 185 -13.75 -1.85 10.42
N ILE A 186 -12.69 -2.38 11.04
CA ILE A 186 -12.56 -3.78 11.42
C ILE A 186 -12.88 -3.91 12.91
N PHE A 187 -13.98 -4.60 13.22
CA PHE A 187 -14.37 -4.93 14.58
C PHE A 187 -13.74 -6.26 14.97
N ALA A 188 -13.08 -6.32 16.12
CA ALA A 188 -12.71 -7.62 16.70
C ALA A 188 -14.00 -8.41 16.94
N SER A 189 -14.12 -9.59 16.33
CA SER A 189 -15.23 -10.48 16.65
C SER A 189 -15.12 -10.82 18.14
N LYS A 190 -16.07 -10.33 18.94
CA LYS A 190 -16.31 -10.94 20.25
C LYS A 190 -16.74 -12.37 19.95
N THR A 191 -15.84 -13.31 20.17
CA THR A 191 -16.22 -14.71 20.34
C THR A 191 -17.24 -14.71 21.48
N CYS A 192 -18.51 -14.98 21.14
CA CYS A 192 -19.55 -15.21 22.12
C CYS A 192 -19.08 -16.36 23.03
N THR A 193 -18.91 -16.07 24.31
CA THR A 193 -18.99 -17.06 25.40
C THR A 193 -20.43 -17.33 25.73
#